data_AF-A0A9X5BF87-F1
#
_entry.id   AF-A0A9X5BF87-F1
#
_cell.length_a   1.000
_cell.length_b   1.000
_cell.length_c   1.000
_cell.angle_alpha   90.00
_cell.angle_beta   90.00
_cell.angle_gamma   90.00
#
_symmetry.space_group_name_H-M   'P 1'
#
loop_
_entity.id
_entity.type
_entity.pdbx_description
1 polymer ?
#
loop_
_entity_poly.entity_id
_entity_poly.type
_entity_poly.pdbx_seq_one_letter_code
_entity_poly.pdbx_strand_id
1 'polypeptide(L)'
;MLDFPKEFFESQEIEGFLVDATMKTVWAAELEVLREIAEVCERHGLQWYAAYGTLLGAIRHEGFVPWDDDMDIWMKRDDYMRFLEVAPKELPEGYLVHSPLTELGYLQFHSCVLNARSVSIEPKRLQNFHGCPFVVGVDIFPLDYLPEDKKEQEKERELFDVISTTATMVNKEERTPENFVRLKKALAMLENECAISFESDLLKPEKKDALVSKLYWLGNQVVMRFGQKASDVLVMYMDYINWNHKIYQREWFENVQYAAFEGFGVPVPAEYDSVLKTIYGDYHQMIRNTTMHGYPMYQKQLEQMREMIRKLEENIV
;
A
#
# COMPACT_ATOMS: atom_id res chain seq x y z
N MET A 1 -5.99 -4.94 22.24
CA MET A 1 -7.18 -5.24 21.43
C MET A 1 -8.14 -4.07 21.57
N LEU A 2 -8.58 -3.52 20.45
CA LEU A 2 -9.59 -2.49 20.37
C LEU A 2 -10.93 -3.10 20.81
N ASP A 3 -11.78 -2.27 21.39
CA ASP A 3 -13.12 -2.68 21.79
C ASP A 3 -14.13 -2.10 20.82
N PHE A 4 -15.05 -2.94 20.36
CA PHE A 4 -16.06 -2.57 19.37
C PHE A 4 -17.44 -2.88 19.94
N PRO A 5 -18.43 -1.98 19.75
CA PRO A 5 -19.81 -2.29 20.09
C PRO A 5 -20.29 -3.50 19.27
N LYS A 6 -21.19 -4.31 19.81
CA LYS A 6 -21.64 -5.55 19.14
C LYS A 6 -22.27 -5.25 17.78
N GLU A 7 -22.95 -4.12 17.69
CA GLU A 7 -23.62 -3.59 16.51
C GLU A 7 -22.64 -3.31 15.36
N PHE A 8 -21.35 -3.09 15.65
CA PHE A 8 -20.32 -2.91 14.63
C PHE A 8 -20.21 -4.13 13.70
N PHE A 9 -20.41 -5.33 14.24
CA PHE A 9 -20.27 -6.59 13.51
C PHE A 9 -21.55 -7.02 12.76
N GLU A 10 -22.61 -6.21 12.84
CA GLU A 10 -23.84 -6.49 12.10
C GLU A 10 -23.72 -6.00 10.65
N SER A 11 -24.29 -6.77 9.73
CA SER A 11 -24.42 -6.33 8.34
C SER A 11 -25.24 -5.04 8.28
N GLN A 12 -24.76 -4.04 7.55
CA GLN A 12 -25.36 -2.72 7.50
C GLN A 12 -25.46 -2.22 6.06
N GLU A 13 -26.59 -1.62 5.72
CA GLU A 13 -26.71 -0.84 4.49
C GLU A 13 -26.30 0.61 4.77
N ILE A 14 -25.20 1.05 4.16
CA ILE A 14 -24.66 2.41 4.31
C ILE A 14 -24.69 3.05 2.92
N GLU A 15 -25.38 4.20 2.79
CA GLU A 15 -25.50 4.90 1.52
C GLU A 15 -25.96 4.00 0.36
N GLY A 16 -26.87 3.06 0.62
CA GLY A 16 -27.39 2.10 -0.35
C GLY A 16 -26.38 1.04 -0.83
N PHE A 17 -25.33 0.79 -0.04
CA PHE A 17 -24.37 -0.28 -0.24
C PHE A 17 -24.38 -1.22 0.97
N LEU A 18 -24.47 -2.54 0.74
CA LEU A 18 -24.49 -3.53 1.82
C LEU A 18 -23.06 -3.89 2.20
N VAL A 19 -22.67 -3.51 3.42
CA VAL A 19 -21.46 -4.00 4.10
C VAL A 19 -21.87 -5.22 4.91
N ASP A 20 -21.42 -6.41 4.50
CA ASP A 20 -21.76 -7.63 5.22
C ASP A 20 -20.90 -7.80 6.48
N ALA A 21 -21.39 -8.64 7.41
CA ALA A 21 -20.72 -8.92 8.68
C ALA A 21 -19.28 -9.43 8.53
N THR A 22 -18.96 -10.14 7.44
CA THR A 22 -17.59 -10.61 7.16
C THR A 22 -16.67 -9.43 6.91
N MET A 23 -17.10 -8.48 6.08
CA MET A 23 -16.35 -7.24 5.84
C MET A 23 -16.14 -6.45 7.14
N LYS A 24 -17.15 -6.39 8.01
CA LYS A 24 -16.98 -5.77 9.34
C LYS A 24 -15.88 -6.43 10.17
N THR A 25 -15.75 -7.76 10.16
CA THR A 25 -14.64 -8.44 10.86
C THR A 25 -13.28 -8.10 10.24
N VAL A 26 -13.20 -7.90 8.91
CA VAL A 26 -11.97 -7.48 8.24
C VAL A 26 -11.59 -6.06 8.65
N TRP A 27 -12.53 -5.11 8.60
CA TRP A 27 -12.30 -3.74 9.07
C TRP A 27 -11.80 -3.69 10.53
N ALA A 28 -12.41 -4.46 11.44
CA ALA A 28 -11.93 -4.56 12.82
C ALA A 28 -10.51 -5.13 12.89
N ALA A 29 -10.17 -6.13 12.07
CA ALA A 29 -8.84 -6.71 12.01
C ALA A 29 -7.79 -5.75 11.40
N GLU A 30 -8.16 -4.91 10.43
CA GLU A 30 -7.29 -3.88 9.87
C GLU A 30 -7.02 -2.77 10.88
N LEU A 31 -8.02 -2.38 11.67
CA LEU A 31 -7.84 -1.45 12.78
C LEU A 31 -6.91 -2.00 13.88
N GLU A 32 -6.93 -3.32 14.14
CA GLU A 32 -5.92 -3.96 15.00
C GLU A 32 -4.51 -3.80 14.43
N VAL A 33 -4.34 -4.01 13.12
CA VAL A 33 -3.04 -3.82 12.44
C VAL A 33 -2.60 -2.36 12.52
N LEU A 34 -3.50 -1.43 12.21
CA LEU A 34 -3.23 0.00 12.29
C LEU A 34 -2.84 0.42 13.70
N ARG A 35 -3.48 -0.13 14.74
CA ARG A 35 -3.08 0.13 16.13
C ARG A 35 -1.63 -0.29 16.38
N GLU A 36 -1.23 -1.50 16.00
CA GLU A 36 0.15 -1.96 16.19
C GLU A 36 1.17 -1.09 15.45
N ILE A 37 0.84 -0.66 14.23
CA ILE A 37 1.64 0.31 13.46
C ILE A 37 1.75 1.64 14.22
N ALA A 38 0.61 2.17 14.69
CA ALA A 38 0.54 3.45 15.40
C ALA A 38 1.36 3.42 16.69
N GLU A 39 1.30 2.33 17.46
CA GLU A 39 2.09 2.15 18.67
C GLU A 39 3.61 2.08 18.38
N VAL A 40 4.02 1.39 17.31
CA VAL A 40 5.42 1.43 16.85
C VAL A 40 5.82 2.85 16.47
N CYS A 41 4.97 3.56 15.71
CA CYS A 41 5.26 4.93 15.30
C CYS A 41 5.39 5.88 16.49
N GLU A 42 4.51 5.78 17.49
CA GLU A 42 4.55 6.60 18.70
C GLU A 42 5.85 6.38 19.49
N ARG A 43 6.25 5.12 19.71
CA ARG A 43 7.50 4.80 20.44
C ARG A 43 8.75 5.37 19.77
N HIS A 44 8.75 5.50 18.44
CA HIS A 44 9.89 5.96 17.65
C HIS A 44 9.79 7.41 17.17
N GLY A 45 8.69 8.10 17.52
CA GLY A 45 8.41 9.45 17.03
C GLY A 45 8.37 9.52 15.50
N LEU A 46 7.71 8.55 14.87
CA LEU A 46 7.50 8.50 13.41
C LEU A 46 6.14 9.10 13.08
N GLN A 47 6.08 9.98 12.08
CA GLN A 47 4.83 10.57 11.64
C GLN A 47 4.24 9.78 10.47
N TRP A 48 2.96 9.47 10.58
CA TRP A 48 2.16 8.90 9.51
C TRP A 48 0.83 9.67 9.37
N TYR A 49 0.15 9.48 8.25
CA TYR A 49 -1.12 10.11 7.95
C TYR A 49 -2.06 9.09 7.31
N ALA A 50 -3.36 9.15 7.58
CA ALA A 50 -4.33 8.44 6.75
C ALA A 50 -4.18 8.88 5.29
N ALA A 51 -4.27 7.92 4.36
CA ALA A 51 -4.13 8.15 2.93
C ALA A 51 -5.39 7.71 2.18
N TYR A 52 -5.56 8.22 0.95
CA TYR A 52 -6.57 7.76 -0.01
C TYR A 52 -7.97 7.50 0.59
N GLY A 53 -8.48 6.27 0.45
CA GLY A 53 -9.80 5.85 0.92
C GLY A 53 -9.94 5.97 2.44
N THR A 54 -8.87 5.70 3.20
CA THR A 54 -8.84 5.89 4.65
C THR A 54 -8.98 7.36 5.04
N LEU A 55 -8.25 8.27 4.38
CA LEU A 55 -8.38 9.72 4.63
C LEU A 55 -9.77 10.23 4.25
N LEU A 56 -10.27 9.80 3.09
CA LEU A 56 -11.61 10.16 2.62
C LEU A 56 -12.69 9.65 3.59
N GLY A 57 -12.54 8.43 4.06
CA GLY A 57 -13.40 7.80 5.06
C GLY A 57 -13.42 8.59 6.37
N ALA A 58 -12.25 8.92 6.91
CA ALA A 58 -12.11 9.69 8.15
C ALA A 58 -12.86 11.03 8.09
N ILE A 59 -12.75 11.74 6.97
CA ILE A 59 -13.38 13.07 6.82
C ILE A 59 -14.86 12.99 6.47
N ARG A 60 -15.28 12.01 5.65
CA ARG A 60 -16.65 11.96 5.10
C ARG A 60 -17.60 11.08 5.89
N HIS A 61 -17.10 10.00 6.49
CA HIS A 61 -17.92 8.98 7.16
C HIS A 61 -17.56 8.77 8.63
N GLU A 62 -16.50 9.43 9.13
CA GLU A 62 -15.92 9.15 10.44
C GLU A 62 -15.54 7.66 10.61
N GLY A 63 -15.17 7.00 9.51
CA GLY A 63 -14.99 5.56 9.41
C GLY A 63 -14.72 5.12 7.97
N PHE A 64 -14.87 3.84 7.67
CA PHE A 64 -14.59 3.32 6.33
C PHE A 64 -15.53 3.90 5.27
N VAL A 65 -15.03 4.07 4.04
CA VAL A 65 -15.92 4.24 2.88
C VAL A 65 -16.63 2.90 2.64
N PRO A 66 -17.96 2.84 2.46
CA PRO A 66 -18.69 1.56 2.50
C PRO A 66 -18.27 0.50 1.49
N TRP A 67 -17.74 0.93 0.34
CA TRP A 67 -17.29 0.05 -0.75
C TRP A 67 -15.76 -0.09 -0.79
N ASP A 68 -15.09 0.16 0.33
CA ASP A 68 -13.65 0.05 0.53
C ASP A 68 -13.33 -1.13 1.46
N ASP A 69 -12.23 -1.82 1.19
CA ASP A 69 -11.86 -3.07 1.87
C ASP A 69 -10.39 -3.15 2.27
N ASP A 70 -9.67 -2.03 2.23
CA ASP A 70 -8.30 -1.89 2.70
C ASP A 70 -8.11 -0.60 3.51
N MET A 71 -6.90 -0.47 4.05
CA MET A 71 -6.47 0.74 4.76
C MET A 71 -5.12 1.20 4.24
N ASP A 72 -5.03 2.49 3.96
CA ASP A 72 -3.84 3.13 3.42
C ASP A 72 -3.34 4.23 4.37
N ILE A 73 -2.02 4.26 4.57
CA ILE A 73 -1.35 5.35 5.25
C ILE A 73 -0.20 5.90 4.42
N TRP A 74 0.09 7.18 4.61
CA TRP A 74 1.29 7.83 4.10
C TRP A 74 2.32 8.03 5.19
N MET A 75 3.59 7.90 4.80
CA MET A 75 4.74 8.35 5.58
C MET A 75 5.66 9.16 4.68
N LYS A 76 6.22 10.26 5.19
CA LYS A 76 7.35 10.93 4.50
C LYS A 76 8.52 9.95 4.42
N ARG A 77 9.32 10.04 3.36
CA ARG A 77 10.40 9.07 3.08
C ARG A 77 11.29 8.77 4.29
N ASP A 78 11.66 9.76 5.08
CA ASP A 78 12.52 9.60 6.26
C ASP A 78 11.88 8.68 7.31
N ASP A 79 10.61 8.94 7.64
CA ASP A 79 9.85 8.15 8.60
C ASP A 79 9.53 6.76 8.03
N TYR A 80 9.22 6.67 6.74
CA TYR A 80 9.04 5.40 6.04
C TYR A 80 10.28 4.51 6.15
N MET A 81 11.47 5.05 5.88
CA MET A 81 12.72 4.28 5.98
C MET A 81 13.02 3.86 7.41
N ARG A 82 12.81 4.75 8.39
CA ARG A 82 12.97 4.43 9.82
C ARG A 82 11.96 3.36 10.25
N PHE A 83 10.71 3.45 9.80
CA PHE A 83 9.67 2.47 10.07
C PHE A 83 10.07 1.07 9.60
N LEU A 84 10.55 0.94 8.35
CA LEU A 84 11.02 -0.34 7.81
C LEU A 84 12.19 -0.94 8.61
N GLU A 85 12.95 -0.13 9.33
CA GLU A 85 14.07 -0.57 10.14
C GLU A 85 13.66 -1.07 11.55
N VAL A 86 12.61 -0.47 12.13
CA VAL A 86 12.18 -0.74 13.50
C VAL A 86 10.98 -1.69 13.58
N ALA A 87 10.01 -1.56 12.67
CA ALA A 87 8.76 -2.32 12.72
C ALA A 87 8.95 -3.84 12.70
N PRO A 88 9.83 -4.44 11.87
CA PRO A 88 10.04 -5.89 11.87
C PRO A 88 10.56 -6.46 13.20
N LYS A 89 11.14 -5.62 14.07
CA LYS A 89 11.71 -6.01 15.36
C LYS A 89 10.73 -5.82 16.52
N GLU A 90 9.73 -4.96 16.34
CA GLU A 90 8.85 -4.51 17.41
C GLU A 90 7.38 -4.87 17.22
N LEU A 91 6.96 -5.18 15.99
CA LEU A 91 5.62 -5.71 15.76
C LEU A 91 5.47 -7.06 16.47
N PRO A 92 4.26 -7.37 16.99
CA PRO A 92 4.02 -8.64 17.66
C PRO A 92 4.32 -9.86 16.78
N GLU A 93 4.57 -11.00 17.43
CA GLU A 93 4.78 -12.26 16.73
C GLU A 93 3.59 -12.58 15.80
N GLY A 94 3.90 -12.97 14.56
CA GLY A 94 2.93 -13.29 13.52
C GLY A 94 2.69 -12.18 12.51
N TYR A 95 2.99 -10.92 12.86
CA TYR A 95 2.95 -9.81 11.93
C TYR A 95 4.11 -9.89 10.93
N LEU A 96 3.90 -9.32 9.74
CA LEU A 96 4.88 -9.26 8.66
C LEU A 96 4.97 -7.86 8.12
N VAL A 97 6.18 -7.41 7.81
CA VAL A 97 6.41 -6.21 7.00
C VAL A 97 6.91 -6.66 5.64
N HIS A 98 6.15 -6.36 4.59
CA HIS A 98 6.58 -6.59 3.22
C HIS A 98 6.99 -5.28 2.58
N SER A 99 8.14 -5.28 1.91
CA SER A 99 8.68 -4.09 1.28
C SER A 99 9.56 -4.44 0.08
N PRO A 100 9.51 -3.68 -1.01
CA PRO A 100 10.44 -3.86 -2.13
C PRO A 100 11.89 -3.52 -1.72
N LEU A 101 12.10 -2.87 -0.57
CA LEU A 101 13.42 -2.50 -0.07
C LEU A 101 14.10 -3.61 0.74
N THR A 102 13.34 -4.57 1.27
CA THR A 102 13.86 -5.60 2.18
C THR A 102 13.59 -7.02 1.71
N GLU A 103 12.67 -7.23 0.77
CA GLU A 103 12.27 -8.55 0.30
C GLU A 103 12.26 -8.68 -1.22
N LEU A 104 13.06 -9.63 -1.73
CA LEU A 104 13.02 -9.99 -3.13
C LEU A 104 11.78 -10.85 -3.43
N GLY A 105 10.99 -10.41 -4.40
CA GLY A 105 9.74 -11.07 -4.82
C GLY A 105 8.47 -10.30 -4.44
N TYR A 106 8.58 -9.24 -3.65
CA TYR A 106 7.44 -8.35 -3.38
C TYR A 106 7.17 -7.44 -4.60
N LEU A 107 5.93 -7.46 -5.08
CA LEU A 107 5.54 -6.95 -6.41
C LEU A 107 4.90 -5.57 -6.39
N GLN A 108 5.08 -4.79 -5.32
CA GLN A 108 4.55 -3.44 -5.20
C GLN A 108 5.66 -2.43 -4.92
N PHE A 109 5.36 -1.16 -5.17
CA PHE A 109 6.28 -0.05 -4.95
C PHE A 109 6.28 0.45 -3.50
N HIS A 110 5.13 0.41 -2.84
CA HIS A 110 4.93 0.76 -1.43
C HIS A 110 5.30 -0.40 -0.50
N SER A 111 5.07 -0.29 0.81
CA SER A 111 5.21 -1.42 1.74
C SER A 111 3.86 -1.74 2.37
N CYS A 112 3.72 -2.90 3.01
CA CYS A 112 2.53 -3.19 3.81
C CYS A 112 2.89 -3.94 5.10
N VAL A 113 2.00 -3.84 6.08
CA VAL A 113 2.06 -4.65 7.30
C VAL A 113 0.88 -5.60 7.30
N LEU A 114 1.15 -6.90 7.39
CA LEU A 114 0.14 -7.95 7.44
C LEU A 114 0.03 -8.54 8.84
N ASN A 115 -1.18 -8.95 9.21
CA ASN A 115 -1.45 -9.61 10.49
C ASN A 115 -1.08 -11.11 10.53
N ALA A 116 -0.74 -11.73 9.39
CA ALA A 116 -0.38 -13.15 9.29
C ALA A 116 0.25 -13.51 7.93
N ARG A 117 0.83 -14.73 7.86
CA ARG A 117 1.33 -15.35 6.61
C ARG A 117 0.25 -16.06 5.80
N SER A 118 -0.84 -16.48 6.44
CA SER A 118 -1.89 -17.26 5.81
C SER A 118 -3.20 -17.15 6.59
N VAL A 119 -4.31 -17.48 5.93
CA VAL A 119 -5.61 -17.63 6.58
C VAL A 119 -5.50 -18.62 7.74
N SER A 120 -6.14 -18.31 8.86
CA SER A 120 -6.13 -19.15 10.05
C SER A 120 -7.46 -19.13 10.78
N ILE A 121 -7.92 -20.32 11.18
CA ILE A 121 -9.12 -20.55 11.98
C ILE A 121 -8.78 -20.97 13.41
N GLU A 122 -7.53 -20.82 13.84
CA GLU A 122 -7.14 -21.14 15.21
C GLU A 122 -7.89 -20.25 16.20
N PRO A 123 -8.48 -20.80 17.29
CA PRO A 123 -9.34 -20.03 18.18
C PRO A 123 -8.70 -18.76 18.74
N LYS A 124 -7.42 -18.83 19.14
CA LYS A 124 -6.67 -17.66 19.63
C LYS A 124 -6.46 -16.62 18.53
N ARG A 125 -6.25 -17.05 17.28
CA ARG A 125 -6.06 -16.14 16.15
C ARG A 125 -7.35 -15.42 15.80
N LEU A 126 -8.49 -16.12 15.81
CA LEU A 126 -9.79 -15.50 15.62
C LEU A 126 -10.12 -14.52 16.74
N GLN A 127 -9.83 -14.88 17.99
CA GLN A 127 -10.02 -13.97 19.12
C GLN A 127 -9.20 -12.69 18.99
N ASN A 128 -7.94 -12.78 18.54
CA ASN A 128 -7.05 -11.63 18.41
C ASN A 128 -7.48 -10.62 17.33
N PHE A 129 -8.32 -11.05 16.39
CA PHE A 129 -8.73 -10.25 15.23
C PHE A 129 -10.24 -10.31 15.02
N HIS A 130 -11.00 -10.29 16.11
CA HIS A 130 -12.46 -10.09 16.09
C HIS A 130 -13.24 -11.07 15.21
N GLY A 131 -12.78 -12.32 15.17
CA GLY A 131 -13.40 -13.39 14.36
C GLY A 131 -12.94 -13.42 12.90
N CYS A 132 -12.08 -12.50 12.46
CA CYS A 132 -11.54 -12.49 11.10
C CYS A 132 -10.49 -13.60 10.90
N PRO A 133 -10.73 -14.55 9.97
CA PRO A 133 -9.75 -15.60 9.67
C PRO A 133 -8.69 -15.15 8.66
N PHE A 134 -8.95 -14.05 7.94
CA PHE A 134 -8.20 -13.65 6.75
C PHE A 134 -6.87 -12.98 7.09
N VAL A 135 -5.96 -13.04 6.11
CA VAL A 135 -4.79 -12.18 6.09
C VAL A 135 -5.26 -10.79 5.69
N VAL A 136 -5.09 -9.82 6.57
CA VAL A 136 -5.42 -8.41 6.34
C VAL A 136 -4.20 -7.56 6.64
N GLY A 137 -4.17 -6.35 6.13
CA GLY A 137 -3.03 -5.47 6.31
C GLY A 137 -3.34 -4.01 6.06
N VAL A 138 -2.35 -3.19 6.35
CA VAL A 138 -2.36 -1.75 6.08
C VAL A 138 -1.22 -1.47 5.10
N ASP A 139 -1.56 -0.80 4.01
CA ASP A 139 -0.61 -0.34 3.00
C ASP A 139 0.03 0.98 3.44
N ILE A 140 1.35 1.08 3.27
CA ILE A 140 2.18 2.20 3.70
C ILE A 140 2.87 2.79 2.48
N PHE A 141 2.38 3.94 2.04
CA PHE A 141 2.87 4.64 0.85
C PHE A 141 3.90 5.71 1.24
N PRO A 142 5.07 5.74 0.58
CA PRO A 142 6.02 6.81 0.79
C PRO A 142 5.57 8.10 0.08
N LEU A 143 5.71 9.23 0.79
CA LEU A 143 5.69 10.58 0.23
C LEU A 143 7.14 11.04 0.04
N ASP A 144 7.49 11.29 -1.22
CA ASP A 144 8.82 11.66 -1.69
C ASP A 144 8.86 13.13 -2.10
N TYR A 145 10.01 13.76 -1.92
CA TYR A 145 10.25 15.13 -2.35
C TYR A 145 10.59 15.15 -3.85
N LEU A 146 9.94 16.03 -4.62
CA LEU A 146 10.38 16.27 -6.00
C LEU A 146 11.63 17.16 -5.99
N PRO A 147 12.64 16.92 -6.84
CA PRO A 147 13.77 17.84 -7.00
C PRO A 147 13.33 19.26 -7.40
N GLU A 148 14.01 20.29 -6.87
CA GLU A 148 13.78 21.70 -7.29
C GLU A 148 14.30 21.97 -8.71
N ASP A 149 15.43 21.34 -9.08
CA ASP A 149 15.94 21.47 -10.44
C ASP A 149 15.05 20.69 -11.41
N LYS A 150 14.48 21.43 -12.36
CA LYS A 150 13.52 20.86 -13.33
C LYS A 150 14.13 19.78 -14.23
N LYS A 151 15.44 19.81 -14.49
CA LYS A 151 16.09 18.77 -15.31
C LYS A 151 16.27 17.50 -14.49
N GLU A 152 16.64 17.64 -13.22
CA GLU A 152 16.71 16.52 -12.28
C GLU A 152 15.33 15.89 -12.07
N GLN A 153 14.30 16.72 -11.84
CA GLN A 153 12.91 16.27 -11.72
C GLN A 153 12.46 15.49 -12.96
N GLU A 154 12.68 16.02 -14.17
CA GLU A 154 12.27 15.33 -15.41
C GLU A 154 13.07 14.03 -15.61
N LYS A 155 14.36 14.03 -15.28
CA LYS A 155 15.19 12.82 -15.35
C LYS A 155 14.70 11.74 -14.38
N GLU A 156 14.41 12.11 -13.14
CA GLU A 156 13.89 11.19 -12.12
C GLU A 156 12.53 10.62 -12.54
N ARG A 157 11.66 11.49 -13.07
CA ARG A 157 10.36 11.11 -13.62
C ARG A 157 10.49 10.13 -14.79
N GLU A 158 11.37 10.39 -15.76
CA GLU A 158 11.62 9.51 -16.91
C GLU A 158 12.14 8.14 -16.46
N LEU A 159 13.11 8.12 -15.53
CA LEU A 159 13.63 6.87 -14.99
C LEU A 159 12.55 6.07 -14.27
N PHE A 160 11.74 6.73 -13.43
CA PHE A 160 10.67 6.07 -12.70
C PHE A 160 9.58 5.55 -13.65
N ASP A 161 9.21 6.31 -14.69
CA ASP A 161 8.24 5.89 -15.70
C ASP A 161 8.72 4.63 -16.45
N VAL A 162 9.99 4.59 -16.87
CA VAL A 162 10.58 3.40 -17.48
C VAL A 162 10.57 2.22 -16.51
N ILE A 163 10.89 2.45 -15.22
CA ILE A 163 10.87 1.39 -14.20
C ILE A 163 9.45 0.85 -14.00
N SER A 164 8.46 1.72 -13.78
CA SER A 164 7.08 1.32 -13.44
C SER A 164 6.36 0.67 -14.62
N THR A 165 6.54 1.18 -15.83
CA THR A 165 6.00 0.60 -17.06
C THR A 165 6.67 -0.75 -17.37
N THR A 166 7.98 -0.88 -17.19
CA THR A 166 8.69 -2.16 -17.35
C THR A 166 8.23 -3.18 -16.31
N ALA A 167 8.10 -2.78 -15.04
CA ALA A 167 7.61 -3.64 -13.97
C ALA A 167 6.18 -4.13 -14.27
N THR A 168 5.30 -3.22 -14.72
CA THR A 168 3.92 -3.55 -15.11
C THR A 168 3.87 -4.50 -16.30
N MET A 169 4.66 -4.25 -17.35
CA MET A 169 4.77 -5.11 -18.52
C MET A 169 5.22 -6.52 -18.11
N VAL A 170 6.31 -6.63 -17.33
CA VAL A 170 6.81 -7.91 -16.84
C VAL A 170 5.76 -8.61 -15.97
N ASN A 171 5.01 -7.87 -15.16
CA ASN A 171 3.99 -8.40 -14.25
C ASN A 171 2.71 -8.86 -14.95
N LYS A 172 2.25 -8.17 -16.00
CA LYS A 172 0.92 -8.40 -16.58
C LYS A 172 0.95 -9.07 -17.96
N GLU A 173 2.04 -8.93 -18.71
CA GLU A 173 2.11 -9.39 -20.09
C GLU A 173 2.87 -10.71 -20.24
N GLU A 174 2.55 -11.43 -21.31
CA GLU A 174 3.32 -12.60 -21.72
C GLU A 174 4.68 -12.20 -22.28
N ARG A 175 5.67 -13.08 -22.10
CA ARG A 175 7.05 -12.85 -22.52
C ARG A 175 7.26 -13.24 -23.98
N THR A 176 6.57 -12.54 -24.88
CA THR A 176 6.73 -12.67 -26.33
C THR A 176 8.13 -12.20 -26.79
N PRO A 177 8.61 -12.61 -27.98
CA PRO A 177 9.87 -12.09 -28.53
C PRO A 177 9.92 -10.55 -28.57
N GLU A 178 8.81 -9.90 -28.94
CA GLU A 178 8.70 -8.44 -29.01
C GLU A 178 8.84 -7.80 -27.63
N ASN A 179 8.10 -8.32 -26.63
CA ASN A 179 8.16 -7.82 -25.26
C ASN A 179 9.53 -8.07 -24.62
N PHE A 180 10.19 -9.18 -24.97
CA PHE A 180 11.55 -9.46 -24.50
C PHE A 180 12.59 -8.49 -25.06
N VAL A 181 12.45 -8.06 -26.33
CA VAL A 181 13.30 -7.00 -26.91
C VAL A 181 13.08 -5.67 -26.21
N ARG A 182 11.81 -5.29 -25.96
CA ARG A 182 11.46 -4.07 -25.21
C ARG A 182 12.05 -4.09 -23.81
N LEU A 183 11.91 -5.22 -23.10
CA LEU A 183 12.50 -5.41 -21.78
C LEU A 183 14.01 -5.22 -21.79
N LYS A 184 14.74 -5.89 -22.70
CA LYS A 184 16.20 -5.74 -22.79
C LYS A 184 16.63 -4.28 -23.05
N LYS A 185 15.89 -3.56 -23.89
CA LYS A 185 16.15 -2.15 -24.17
C LYS A 185 15.95 -1.29 -22.91
N ALA A 186 14.85 -1.50 -22.18
CA ALA A 186 14.58 -0.80 -20.94
C ALA A 186 15.64 -1.08 -19.87
N LEU A 187 16.00 -2.36 -19.66
CA LEU A 187 17.04 -2.72 -18.68
C LEU A 187 18.40 -2.12 -19.05
N ALA A 188 18.81 -2.16 -20.32
CA ALA A 188 20.09 -1.55 -20.75
C ALA A 188 20.13 -0.03 -20.50
N MET A 189 19.01 0.68 -20.70
CA MET A 189 18.89 2.09 -20.35
C MET A 189 19.04 2.29 -18.83
N LEU A 190 18.34 1.50 -18.02
CA LEU A 190 18.41 1.60 -16.57
C LEU A 190 19.80 1.25 -16.02
N GLU A 191 20.48 0.25 -16.58
CA GLU A 191 21.87 -0.08 -16.22
C GLU A 191 22.82 1.09 -16.45
N ASN A 192 22.70 1.74 -17.62
CA ASN A 192 23.51 2.90 -17.98
C ASN A 192 23.22 4.11 -17.06
N GLU A 193 21.94 4.48 -16.92
CA GLU A 193 21.56 5.69 -16.17
C GLU A 193 21.67 5.53 -14.65
N CYS A 194 21.49 4.31 -14.14
CA CYS A 194 21.55 4.04 -12.71
C CYS A 194 22.91 3.47 -12.27
N ALA A 195 23.83 3.18 -13.18
CA ALA A 195 25.12 2.54 -12.89
C ALA A 195 24.96 1.22 -12.10
N ILE A 196 24.02 0.39 -12.55
CA ILE A 196 23.74 -0.95 -11.98
C ILE A 196 23.85 -2.02 -13.06
N SER A 197 23.76 -3.29 -12.66
CA SER A 197 23.61 -4.42 -13.57
C SER A 197 22.45 -5.31 -13.14
N PHE A 198 21.63 -5.76 -14.08
CA PHE A 198 20.66 -6.82 -13.85
C PHE A 198 21.31 -8.17 -14.13
N GLU A 199 21.22 -9.09 -13.18
CA GLU A 199 21.71 -10.46 -13.36
C GLU A 199 20.95 -11.12 -14.52
N SER A 200 21.67 -11.78 -15.42
CA SER A 200 21.08 -12.44 -16.59
C SER A 200 20.03 -13.48 -16.20
N ASP A 201 20.17 -14.08 -15.02
CA ASP A 201 19.24 -15.07 -14.48
C ASP A 201 17.86 -14.47 -14.14
N LEU A 202 17.77 -13.17 -13.83
CA LEU A 202 16.49 -12.48 -13.63
C LEU A 202 15.66 -12.38 -14.92
N LEU A 203 16.29 -12.60 -16.08
CA LEU A 203 15.62 -12.58 -17.38
C LEU A 203 14.88 -13.89 -17.69
N LYS A 204 15.02 -14.93 -16.86
CA LYS A 204 14.29 -16.18 -17.04
C LYS A 204 12.79 -15.97 -16.71
N PRO A 205 11.84 -16.53 -17.47
CA PRO A 205 10.40 -16.35 -17.23
C PRO A 205 9.96 -16.67 -15.79
N GLU A 206 10.53 -17.73 -15.19
CA GLU A 206 10.27 -18.16 -13.81
C GLU A 206 10.81 -17.20 -12.73
N LYS A 207 11.62 -16.21 -13.12
CA LYS A 207 12.16 -15.16 -12.23
C LYS A 207 11.43 -13.83 -12.37
N LYS A 208 10.28 -13.82 -13.04
CA LYS A 208 9.41 -12.66 -13.23
C LYS A 208 9.21 -11.85 -11.94
N ASP A 209 8.82 -12.50 -10.86
CA ASP A 209 8.52 -11.83 -9.58
C ASP A 209 9.75 -11.16 -8.97
N ALA A 210 10.90 -11.84 -9.03
CA ALA A 210 12.18 -11.28 -8.58
C ALA A 210 12.61 -10.09 -9.45
N LEU A 211 12.37 -10.13 -10.77
CA LEU A 211 12.68 -9.02 -11.67
C LEU A 211 11.79 -7.79 -11.40
N VAL A 212 10.47 -8.00 -11.23
CA VAL A 212 9.51 -6.93 -10.87
C VAL A 212 9.91 -6.30 -9.54
N SER A 213 10.20 -7.13 -8.52
CA SER A 213 10.66 -6.66 -7.22
C SER A 213 11.97 -5.87 -7.32
N LYS A 214 12.94 -6.31 -8.13
CA LYS A 214 14.20 -5.58 -8.37
C LYS A 214 13.97 -4.24 -9.07
N LEU A 215 13.00 -4.15 -9.97
CA LEU A 215 12.59 -2.89 -10.61
C LEU A 215 11.98 -1.93 -9.60
N TYR A 216 11.06 -2.36 -8.73
CA TYR A 216 10.50 -1.49 -7.68
C TYR A 216 11.51 -1.11 -6.60
N TRP A 217 12.44 -2.00 -6.27
CA TRP A 217 13.61 -1.67 -5.45
C TRP A 217 14.40 -0.52 -6.11
N LEU A 218 14.70 -0.63 -7.40
CA LEU A 218 15.41 0.41 -8.15
C LEU A 218 14.61 1.71 -8.20
N GLY A 219 13.29 1.64 -8.39
CA GLY A 219 12.41 2.81 -8.35
C GLY A 219 12.54 3.56 -7.03
N ASN A 220 12.55 2.84 -5.90
CA ASN A 220 12.80 3.45 -4.60
C ASN A 220 14.21 4.06 -4.53
N GLN A 221 15.25 3.38 -5.04
CA GLN A 221 16.60 3.96 -5.07
C GLN A 221 16.67 5.25 -5.88
N VAL A 222 16.01 5.29 -7.05
CA VAL A 222 15.97 6.46 -7.93
C VAL A 222 15.38 7.66 -7.22
N VAL A 223 14.23 7.50 -6.56
CA VAL A 223 13.54 8.63 -5.91
C VAL A 223 14.17 9.09 -4.61
N MET A 224 15.10 8.29 -4.05
CA MET A 224 15.88 8.66 -2.87
C MET A 224 17.20 9.37 -3.20
N ARG A 225 17.61 9.45 -4.48
CA ARG A 225 18.96 9.92 -4.87
C ARG A 225 19.28 11.36 -4.53
N PHE A 226 18.30 12.25 -4.60
CA PHE A 226 18.52 13.70 -4.49
C PHE A 226 18.27 14.27 -3.08
N GLY A 227 17.98 13.40 -2.12
CA GLY A 227 17.89 13.76 -0.70
C GLY A 227 16.55 14.39 -0.30
N GLN A 228 16.31 14.39 1.01
CA GLN A 228 14.98 14.47 1.62
C GLN A 228 14.54 15.88 2.03
N LYS A 229 15.29 16.95 1.68
CA LYS A 229 15.06 18.29 2.27
C LYS A 229 15.20 19.46 1.30
N ALA A 230 15.18 19.20 0.01
CA ALA A 230 15.48 20.23 -0.97
C ALA A 230 14.25 20.91 -1.59
N SER A 231 13.00 20.52 -1.28
CA SER A 231 11.84 21.00 -2.02
C SER A 231 10.59 21.17 -1.16
N ASP A 232 9.73 22.11 -1.57
CA ASP A 232 8.45 22.41 -0.92
C ASP A 232 7.27 21.56 -1.44
N VAL A 233 7.53 20.57 -2.30
CA VAL A 233 6.48 19.69 -2.82
C VAL A 233 6.78 18.21 -2.60
N LEU A 234 5.73 17.45 -2.33
CA LEU A 234 5.71 16.01 -2.11
C LEU A 234 4.87 15.32 -3.19
N VAL A 235 5.24 14.08 -3.50
CA VAL A 235 4.48 13.18 -4.37
C VAL A 235 4.51 11.75 -3.83
N MET A 236 3.48 10.98 -4.13
CA MET A 236 3.62 9.52 -4.21
C MET A 236 3.96 9.21 -5.67
N TYR A 237 5.16 8.68 -5.95
CA TYR A 237 5.71 8.65 -7.31
C TYR A 237 4.86 7.89 -8.32
N MET A 238 4.27 6.76 -7.92
CA MET A 238 3.37 6.00 -8.80
C MET A 238 2.13 6.83 -9.17
N ASP A 239 1.61 7.62 -8.25
CA ASP A 239 0.50 8.54 -8.51
C ASP A 239 0.94 9.68 -9.44
N TYR A 240 2.10 10.27 -9.19
CA TYR A 240 2.62 11.39 -9.97
C TYR A 240 2.86 11.02 -11.44
N ILE A 241 3.36 9.80 -11.71
CA ILE A 241 3.53 9.32 -13.09
C ILE A 241 2.18 9.14 -13.79
N ASN A 242 1.21 8.52 -13.12
CA ASN A 242 -0.09 8.23 -13.71
C ASN A 242 -1.00 9.47 -13.80
N TRP A 243 -0.84 10.40 -12.86
CA TRP A 243 -1.62 11.62 -12.70
C TRP A 243 -0.72 12.77 -12.27
N ASN A 244 -0.18 13.48 -13.27
CA ASN A 244 0.79 14.57 -13.08
C ASN A 244 0.32 15.75 -12.20
N HIS A 245 -0.98 15.83 -11.85
CA HIS A 245 -1.53 16.84 -10.96
C HIS A 245 -1.50 16.44 -9.48
N LYS A 246 -1.23 15.16 -9.15
CA LYS A 246 -1.13 14.66 -7.77
C LYS A 246 0.22 15.06 -7.14
N ILE A 247 0.35 16.37 -6.92
CA ILE A 247 1.48 17.02 -6.28
C ILE A 247 0.93 17.75 -5.06
N TYR A 248 1.59 17.58 -3.91
CA TYR A 248 1.13 18.11 -2.64
C TYR A 248 2.14 19.11 -2.10
N GLN A 249 1.68 20.21 -1.50
CA GLN A 249 2.61 21.11 -0.80
C GLN A 249 3.09 20.43 0.48
N ARG A 250 4.40 20.51 0.74
CA ARG A 250 5.05 19.93 1.92
C ARG A 250 4.45 20.47 3.22
N GLU A 251 4.11 21.75 3.24
CA GLU A 251 3.49 22.45 4.38
C GLU A 251 2.13 21.86 4.80
N TRP A 252 1.39 21.24 3.88
CA TRP A 252 0.12 20.55 4.19
C TRP A 252 0.30 19.42 5.21
N PHE A 253 1.52 18.88 5.30
CA PHE A 253 1.93 17.81 6.20
C PHE A 253 2.91 18.29 7.29
N GLU A 254 3.02 19.60 7.55
CA GLU A 254 3.84 20.09 8.68
C GLU A 254 3.12 19.96 10.01
N ASN A 255 1.80 20.16 10.00
CA ASN A 255 0.94 19.99 11.16
C ASN A 255 0.02 18.78 10.97
N VAL A 256 -0.28 18.11 12.08
CA VAL A 256 -1.18 16.97 12.13
C VAL A 256 -2.47 17.35 12.83
N GLN A 257 -3.60 16.89 12.28
CA GLN A 257 -4.89 16.88 12.96
C GLN A 257 -5.31 15.43 13.20
N TYR A 258 -6.25 15.21 14.11
CA TYR A 258 -6.81 13.87 14.34
C TYR A 258 -8.29 13.88 13.94
N ALA A 259 -8.64 13.01 12.99
CA ALA A 259 -10.01 12.79 12.55
C ALA A 259 -10.56 11.52 13.21
N ALA A 260 -11.88 11.48 13.44
CA ALA A 260 -12.55 10.27 13.92
C ALA A 260 -12.58 9.21 12.81
N PHE A 261 -12.33 7.96 13.19
CA PHE A 261 -12.38 6.80 12.31
C PHE A 261 -12.78 5.57 13.13
N GLU A 262 -14.03 5.13 12.97
CA GLU A 262 -14.63 4.00 13.71
C GLU A 262 -14.51 4.15 15.24
N GLY A 263 -14.62 5.38 15.75
CA GLY A 263 -14.50 5.69 17.18
C GLY A 263 -13.06 5.91 17.68
N PHE A 264 -12.06 5.80 16.82
CA PHE A 264 -10.66 6.08 17.12
C PHE A 264 -10.17 7.36 16.43
N GLY A 265 -9.08 7.95 16.90
CA GLY A 265 -8.45 9.09 16.25
C GLY A 265 -7.34 8.65 15.30
N VAL A 266 -7.39 9.07 14.04
CA VAL A 266 -6.30 8.84 13.07
C VAL A 266 -5.66 10.18 12.66
N PRO A 267 -4.31 10.25 12.55
CA PRO A 267 -3.63 11.45 12.10
C PRO A 267 -3.95 11.72 10.62
N VAL A 268 -4.34 12.95 10.32
CA VAL A 268 -4.60 13.46 8.98
C VAL A 268 -3.77 14.73 8.75
N PRO A 269 -3.40 15.06 7.50
CA PRO A 269 -2.72 16.31 7.21
C PRO A 269 -3.58 17.50 7.65
N ALA A 270 -2.98 18.57 8.19
CA ALA A 270 -3.76 19.73 8.62
C ALA A 270 -4.54 20.39 7.47
N GLU A 271 -3.99 20.32 6.25
CA GLU A 271 -4.64 20.78 5.02
C GLU A 271 -5.28 19.62 4.24
N TYR A 272 -5.93 18.68 4.95
CA TYR A 272 -6.57 17.49 4.36
C TYR A 272 -7.53 17.82 3.21
N ASP A 273 -8.22 18.96 3.25
CA ASP A 273 -9.16 19.38 2.21
C ASP A 273 -8.45 19.62 0.86
N SER A 274 -7.27 20.23 0.90
CA SER A 274 -6.44 20.47 -0.29
C SER A 274 -5.88 19.15 -0.82
N VAL A 275 -5.47 18.24 0.07
CA VAL A 275 -5.03 16.88 -0.28
C VAL A 275 -6.16 16.10 -0.97
N LEU A 276 -7.35 16.05 -0.39
CA LEU A 276 -8.51 15.33 -0.94
C LEU A 276 -8.98 15.93 -2.27
N LYS A 277 -8.97 17.26 -2.42
CA LYS A 277 -9.28 17.92 -3.70
C LYS A 277 -8.27 17.59 -4.80
N THR A 278 -6.99 17.48 -4.45
CA THR A 278 -5.94 17.05 -5.39
C THR A 278 -6.15 15.61 -5.86
N ILE A 279 -6.65 14.71 -5.01
CA ILE A 279 -6.85 13.29 -5.38
C ILE A 279 -8.17 13.08 -6.11
N TYR A 280 -9.27 13.64 -5.59
CA TYR A 280 -10.64 13.27 -5.96
C TYR A 280 -11.44 14.43 -6.58
N GLY A 281 -10.93 15.66 -6.56
CA GLY A 281 -11.71 16.84 -6.94
C GLY A 281 -12.81 17.14 -5.91
N ASP A 282 -14.08 17.09 -6.33
CA ASP A 282 -15.21 17.25 -5.42
C ASP A 282 -15.47 15.93 -4.65
N TYR A 283 -14.71 15.71 -3.58
CA TYR A 283 -14.75 14.46 -2.79
C TYR A 283 -16.02 14.29 -1.95
N HIS A 284 -16.85 15.34 -1.83
CA HIS A 284 -18.18 15.23 -1.22
C HIS A 284 -19.17 14.53 -2.16
N GLN A 285 -18.90 14.50 -3.47
CA GLN A 285 -19.67 13.69 -4.39
C GLN A 285 -19.41 12.21 -4.13
N MET A 286 -20.46 11.47 -3.78
CA MET A 286 -20.38 10.03 -3.58
C MET A 286 -20.33 9.31 -4.94
N ILE A 287 -19.20 8.70 -5.25
CA ILE A 287 -19.02 7.87 -6.45
C ILE A 287 -18.64 6.45 -5.99
N ARG A 288 -19.53 5.49 -6.29
CA ARG A 288 -19.33 4.08 -5.96
C ARG A 288 -18.40 3.39 -6.97
N ASN A 289 -17.77 2.29 -6.56
CA ASN A 289 -16.95 1.42 -7.41
C ASN A 289 -15.79 2.15 -8.10
N THR A 290 -15.19 3.11 -7.41
CA THR A 290 -13.98 3.83 -7.85
C THR A 290 -12.70 3.21 -7.30
N THR A 291 -12.81 2.13 -6.53
CA THR A 291 -11.65 1.38 -6.01
C THR A 291 -10.81 0.85 -7.17
N MET A 292 -9.49 0.86 -6.98
CA MET A 292 -8.55 0.31 -7.96
C MET A 292 -8.25 -1.18 -7.71
N HIS A 293 -8.79 -1.74 -6.63
CA HIS A 293 -8.68 -3.14 -6.19
C HIS A 293 -10.05 -3.84 -6.27
N GLY A 294 -10.03 -5.17 -6.19
CA GLY A 294 -11.23 -5.98 -6.24
C GLY A 294 -11.88 -6.09 -4.87
N TYR A 295 -13.17 -5.75 -4.78
CA TYR A 295 -13.98 -5.87 -3.57
C TYR A 295 -14.88 -7.13 -3.59
N PRO A 296 -15.05 -7.85 -2.47
CA PRO A 296 -14.28 -7.70 -1.24
C PRO A 296 -12.97 -8.52 -1.27
N MET A 297 -11.94 -8.03 -0.60
CA MET A 297 -10.58 -8.56 -0.60
C MET A 297 -10.51 -10.03 -0.16
N TYR A 298 -11.38 -10.43 0.78
CA TYR A 298 -11.42 -11.79 1.32
C TYR A 298 -11.94 -12.82 0.32
N GLN A 299 -12.61 -12.42 -0.76
CA GLN A 299 -13.13 -13.34 -1.77
C GLN A 299 -12.00 -14.15 -2.43
N LYS A 300 -10.87 -13.51 -2.73
CA LYS A 300 -9.70 -14.17 -3.30
C LYS A 300 -9.09 -15.20 -2.34
N GLN A 301 -9.08 -14.89 -1.04
CA GLN A 301 -8.57 -15.80 -0.02
C GLN A 301 -9.49 -17.01 0.16
N LEU A 302 -10.81 -16.81 0.12
CA LEU A 302 -11.78 -17.90 0.13
C LEU A 302 -11.62 -18.84 -1.07
N GLU A 303 -11.39 -18.29 -2.27
CA GLU A 303 -11.15 -19.09 -3.47
C GLU A 303 -9.86 -19.92 -3.35
N GLN A 304 -8.78 -19.34 -2.83
CA GLN A 304 -7.53 -20.05 -2.56
C GLN A 304 -7.72 -21.20 -1.55
N MET A 305 -8.47 -20.97 -0.48
CA MET A 305 -8.80 -22.02 0.49
C MET A 305 -9.59 -23.16 -0.14
N ARG A 306 -10.62 -22.84 -0.94
CA ARG A 306 -11.44 -23.85 -1.64
C ARG A 306 -10.59 -24.70 -2.58
N GLU A 307 -9.67 -24.07 -3.30
CA GLU A 307 -8.76 -24.78 -4.20
C GLU A 307 -7.80 -25.69 -3.43
N MET A 308 -7.28 -25.25 -2.29
CA MET A 308 -6.41 -26.06 -1.44
C MET A 308 -7.15 -27.28 -0.88
N ILE A 309 -8.40 -27.10 -0.42
CA ILE A 309 -9.25 -28.20 0.05
C ILE A 309 -9.48 -29.21 -1.07
N ARG A 310 -9.87 -28.74 -2.28
CA ARG A 310 -10.07 -29.62 -3.44
C ARG A 310 -8.85 -30.48 -3.74
N LYS A 311 -7.65 -29.88 -3.76
CA LYS A 311 -6.40 -30.63 -3.99
C LYS A 311 -6.12 -31.66 -2.89
N LEU A 312 -6.45 -31.36 -1.64
CA LEU A 312 -6.29 -32.33 -0.55
C LEU A 312 -7.26 -33.50 -0.71
N GLU A 313 -8.52 -33.24 -1.06
CA GLU A 313 -9.52 -34.27 -1.33
C GLU A 313 -9.12 -35.18 -2.50
N GLU A 314 -8.59 -34.61 -3.59
CA GLU A 314 -8.10 -35.37 -4.74
C GLU A 314 -6.92 -36.29 -4.41
N ASN A 315 -6.08 -35.92 -3.43
CA ASN A 315 -4.92 -36.72 -3.00
C ASN A 315 -5.27 -37.81 -1.95
N ILE A 316 -6.50 -37.82 -1.43
CA ILE A 316 -6.99 -38.82 -0.47
C ILE A 316 -7.65 -40.03 -1.18
N VAL A 317 -7.92 -39.92 -2.49
CA VAL A 317 -8.51 -40.99 -3.34
C VAL A 317 -7.43 -41.81 -4.03
#